data_AF-M6EGD4-F1
#
_entry.id   AF-M6EGD4-F1
#
_cell.length_a   1.000
_cell.length_b   1.000
_cell.length_c   1.000
_cell.angle_alpha   90.00
_cell.angle_beta   90.00
_cell.angle_gamma   90.00
#
_symmetry.space_group_name_H-M   'P 1'
#
loop_
_entity.id
_entity.type
_entity.pdbx_description
1 polymer ?
#
loop_
_entity_poly.entity_id
_entity_poly.type
_entity_poly.pdbx_seq_one_letter_code
_entity_poly.pdbx_strand_id
1 'polypeptide(L)' 'MVLNDTTEVYYRKRDHVEGLGPMNSEYNQGLLLHPSIAFTPDGIPL' A
#
# COMPACT_ATOMS: atom_id res chain seq x y z
N MET A 1 8.37 -18.57 4.90
CA MET A 1 8.63 -17.28 5.58
C MET A 1 7.46 -16.34 5.28
N VAL A 2 7.08 -15.43 6.18
CA VAL A 2 6.06 -14.40 5.90
C VAL A 2 6.70 -13.03 6.16
N LEU A 3 6.68 -12.17 5.15
CA LEU A 3 7.14 -10.79 5.25
C LEU A 3 5.93 -9.87 5.40
N ASN A 4 6.06 -8.88 6.29
CA ASN A 4 5.06 -7.85 6.50
C ASN A 4 5.74 -6.50 6.34
N ASP A 5 5.11 -5.60 5.62
CA ASP A 5 5.56 -4.23 5.48
C ASP A 5 4.35 -3.33 5.23
N THR A 6 4.54 -2.01 5.32
CA THR A 6 3.51 -1.03 4.98
C THR A 6 3.90 -0.29 3.72
N THR A 7 2.98 -0.19 2.76
CA THR A 7 3.18 0.58 1.53
C THR A 7 2.07 1.62 1.35
N GLU A 8 2.37 2.64 0.55
CA GLU A 8 1.48 3.78 0.29
C GLU A 8 0.97 3.70 -1.16
N VAL A 9 -0.36 3.78 -1.32
CA VAL A 9 -1.00 3.85 -2.65
C VAL A 9 -1.62 5.23 -2.83
N TYR A 10 -1.12 5.96 -3.83
CA TYR A 10 -1.52 7.34 -4.12
C TYR A 10 -2.47 7.45 -5.31
N TYR A 11 -3.51 8.27 -5.19
CA TYR A 11 -4.47 8.53 -6.26
C TYR A 11 -4.24 9.92 -6.84
N ARG A 12 -3.68 9.99 -8.07
CA ARG A 12 -3.01 11.20 -8.60
C ARG A 12 -3.83 12.02 -9.61
N LYS A 13 -5.12 11.73 -9.80
CA LYS A 13 -5.94 12.33 -10.89
C LYS A 13 -7.32 12.84 -10.47
N ARG A 14 -7.60 12.92 -9.17
CA ARG A 14 -8.86 13.44 -8.64
C ARG A 14 -8.51 14.27 -7.43
N ASP A 15 -9.03 15.51 -7.40
CA ASP A 15 -8.79 16.44 -6.29
C ASP A 15 -9.37 15.92 -4.97
N HIS A 16 -10.42 15.10 -5.07
CA HIS A 16 -11.01 14.38 -3.95
C HIS A 16 -11.53 13.02 -4.41
N VAL A 17 -11.15 11.98 -3.67
CA VAL A 17 -11.77 10.66 -3.77
C VAL A 17 -12.42 10.34 -2.44
N GLU A 18 -13.73 10.17 -2.45
CA GLU A 18 -14.49 9.79 -1.28
C GLU A 18 -13.97 8.45 -0.72
N GLY A 19 -13.78 8.39 0.60
CA GLY A 19 -13.28 7.21 1.30
C GLY A 19 -11.76 7.08 1.37
N LEU A 20 -10.98 8.00 0.78
CA LEU A 20 -9.52 8.04 0.96
C LEU A 20 -9.10 8.93 2.12
N GLY A 21 -8.03 8.50 2.81
CA GLY A 21 -7.42 9.23 3.91
C GLY A 21 -6.30 10.17 3.45
N PRO A 22 -5.87 11.10 4.32
CA PRO A 22 -4.74 11.99 4.05
C PRO A 22 -3.44 11.20 3.93
N MET A 23 -2.50 11.66 3.08
CA MET A 23 -1.18 11.06 2.91
C MET A 23 -0.05 12.10 2.95
N ASN A 24 1.15 11.65 3.27
CA ASN A 24 2.36 12.49 3.36
C ASN A 24 3.03 12.78 2.00
N SER A 25 2.26 12.87 0.90
CA SER A 25 2.81 13.27 -0.41
C SER A 25 2.01 14.38 -1.06
N GLU A 26 2.56 14.92 -2.15
CA GLU A 26 1.93 15.95 -3.00
C GLU A 26 0.52 15.58 -3.51
N TYR A 27 0.19 14.28 -3.58
CA TYR A 27 -1.12 13.81 -4.02
C TYR A 27 -2.17 13.84 -2.90
N ASN A 28 -1.75 14.09 -1.65
CA ASN A 28 -2.53 14.32 -0.41
C ASN A 28 -3.58 13.27 -0.02
N GLN A 29 -3.89 12.28 -0.87
CA GLN A 29 -4.89 11.25 -0.61
C GLN A 29 -4.43 9.87 -1.08
N GLY A 30 -4.79 8.85 -0.31
CA GLY A 30 -4.41 7.49 -0.62
C GLY A 30 -4.82 6.46 0.41
N LEU A 31 -4.16 5.30 0.35
CA LEU A 31 -4.32 4.19 1.28
C LEU A 31 -2.95 3.76 1.83
N LEU A 32 -2.92 3.48 3.13
CA LEU A 32 -1.85 2.71 3.76
C LEU A 32 -2.26 1.24 3.73
N LEU A 33 -1.48 0.41 3.06
CA LEU A 33 -1.70 -1.02 3.00
C LEU A 33 -0.62 -1.71 3.82
N HIS A 34 -1.02 -2.61 4.73
CA HIS A 34 -0.10 -3.47 5.48
C HIS A 34 -0.26 -4.93 5.04
N PRO A 35 0.23 -5.30 3.85
CA PRO A 35 0.13 -6.65 3.34
C PRO A 35 1.10 -7.61 4.04
N SER A 36 0.73 -8.89 4.00
CA SER A 36 1.60 -10.02 4.30
C SER A 36 1.89 -10.78 3.01
N ILE A 37 3.17 -11.04 2.72
CA ILE A 37 3.56 -11.87 1.57
C ILE A 37 4.22 -13.15 2.11
N ALA A 38 3.64 -14.29 1.75
CA ALA A 38 4.18 -15.60 2.11
C ALA A 38 5.15 -16.08 1.03
N PHE A 39 6.20 -16.77 1.46
CA PHE A 39 7.22 -17.34 0.60
C PHE A 39 7.42 -18.82 0.88
N THR A 40 7.66 -19.60 -0.18
CA THR A 40 8.18 -20.96 -0.09
C THR A 40 9.55 -20.99 0.63
N PRO A 41 10.03 -22.16 1.09
CA PRO A 41 11.37 -22.28 1.65
C PRO A 41 12.50 -21.82 0.70
N ASP A 42 12.29 -21.95 -0.61
CA ASP A 42 13.25 -21.51 -1.65
C ASP A 42 13.13 -20.00 -2.00
N GLY A 43 12.28 -19.26 -1.29
CA GLY A 43 12.14 -17.81 -1.47
C GLY A 43 11.24 -17.38 -2.63
N ILE A 44 10.33 -18.24 -3.08
CA ILE A 44 9.35 -17.91 -4.14
C ILE A 44 8.07 -17.35 -3.47
N PRO A 45 7.53 -16.19 -3.88
CA PRO A 45 6.25 -15.68 -3.39
C PRO A 45 5.10 -16.67 -3.68
N LEU A 46 4.19 -16.84 -2.71
CA LEU A 46 2.95 -17.61 -2.84
C LEU A 46 1.77 -16.76 -3.30
#